data_AF-A6F4L0-F1
#
_entry.id   AF-A6F4L0-F1
#
_cell.length_a   1.000
_cell.length_b   1.000
_cell.length_c   1.000
_cell.angle_alpha   90.00
_cell.angle_beta   90.00
_cell.angle_gamma   90.00
#
_symmetry.space_group_name_H-M   'P 1'
#
loop_
_entity.id
_entity.type
_entity.pdbx_description
1 polymer ?
#
loop_
_entity_poly.entity_id
_entity_poly.type
_entity_poly.pdbx_seq_one_letter_code
_entity_poly.pdbx_strand_id
1 'polypeptide(L)' 'MLLHENQVRLTPRERDILFRLTGSDPHYVTTREQLKEWAARYLTALPDDAREIREIKAVLQRYLPF' A
#
# COMPACT_ATOMS: atom_id res chain seq x y z
N MET A 1 5.09 5.80 -8.99
CA MET A 1 4.55 4.52 -9.49
C MET A 1 4.38 4.57 -11.00
N LEU A 2 4.76 3.52 -11.74
CA LEU A 2 4.43 3.37 -13.17
C LEU A 2 3.27 2.39 -13.31
N LEU A 3 2.25 2.76 -14.11
CA LEU A 3 1.08 1.96 -14.42
C LEU A 3 1.08 1.67 -15.92
N HIS A 4 1.14 0.40 -16.31
CA HIS A 4 0.96 -0.03 -17.70
C HIS A 4 -0.05 -1.17 -17.75
N GLU A 5 -1.23 -0.91 -18.34
CA GLU A 5 -2.37 -1.82 -18.58
C GLU A 5 -2.88 -2.58 -17.35
N ASN A 6 -2.05 -3.41 -16.70
CA ASN A 6 -2.34 -4.11 -15.45
C ASN A 6 -1.13 -4.28 -14.50
N GLN A 7 0.05 -3.82 -14.92
CA GLN A 7 1.29 -3.89 -14.15
C GLN A 7 1.45 -2.68 -13.24
N VAL A 8 1.87 -2.95 -12.01
CA VAL A 8 2.22 -1.97 -10.99
C VAL A 8 3.70 -2.14 -10.69
N ARG A 9 4.47 -1.05 -10.85
CA ARG A 9 5.85 -1.00 -10.37
C ARG A 9 5.98 0.01 -9.24
N LEU A 10 6.11 -0.52 -8.02
CA LEU A 10 6.51 0.25 -6.85
C LEU A 10 7.99 0.58 -6.96
N THR A 11 8.32 1.86 -6.85
CA THR A 11 9.70 2.33 -6.70
C THR A 11 10.27 1.88 -5.35
N PRO A 12 11.61 1.80 -5.21
CA PRO A 12 12.24 1.43 -3.94
C PRO A 12 11.76 2.30 -2.76
N ARG A 13 11.54 3.60 -3.00
CA ARG A 13 11.04 4.54 -2.00
C ARG A 13 9.59 4.23 -1.58
N GLU A 14 8.71 3.92 -2.53
CA GLU A 14 7.33 3.54 -2.22
C GLU A 14 7.29 2.24 -1.40
N ARG A 15 8.13 1.26 -1.73
CA ARG A 15 8.25 0.01 -0.96
C ARG A 15 8.70 0.27 0.48
N ASP A 16 9.73 1.10 0.67
CA ASP A 16 10.22 1.46 2.01
C ASP A 16 9.15 2.19 2.84
N ILE A 17 8.40 3.12 2.24
CA ILE A 17 7.29 3.81 2.93
C ILE A 17 6.20 2.82 3.35
N LEU A 18 5.78 1.94 2.44
CA LEU A 18 4.75 0.94 2.72
C LEU A 18 5.21 -0.05 3.80
N PHE A 19 6.47 -0.51 3.72
CA PHE A 19 7.06 -1.40 4.72
C PHE A 19 7.12 -0.74 6.10
N ARG A 20 7.53 0.52 6.20
CA ARG A 20 7.57 1.26 7.48
C ARG A 20 6.17 1.46 8.06
N LEU A 21 5.16 1.64 7.22
CA LEU A 21 3.79 1.89 7.64
C LEU A 21 3.07 0.61 8.11
N THR A 22 3.34 -0.52 7.46
CA THR A 22 2.57 -1.76 7.67
C THR A 22 3.38 -2.91 8.26
N GLY A 23 4.71 -2.78 8.32
CA GLY A 23 5.63 -3.86 8.70
C GLY A 23 5.72 -4.98 7.66
N SER A 24 5.05 -4.87 6.51
CA SER A 24 4.99 -5.89 5.47
C SER A 24 5.63 -5.38 4.18
N ASP A 25 6.55 -6.15 3.60
CA ASP A 25 7.25 -5.77 2.38
C ASP A 25 6.40 -6.11 1.13
N PRO A 26 5.98 -5.11 0.33
CA PRO A 26 5.21 -5.33 -0.89
C PRO A 26 6.08 -5.73 -2.10
N HIS A 27 7.27 -6.32 -1.91
CA HIS A 27 8.19 -6.69 -2.99
C HIS A 27 7.56 -7.54 -4.11
N TYR A 28 6.58 -8.37 -3.76
CA TYR A 28 5.86 -9.27 -4.67
C TYR A 28 4.72 -8.58 -5.44
N VAL A 29 4.37 -7.33 -5.09
CA VAL A 29 3.30 -6.57 -5.75
C VAL A 29 3.79 -6.09 -7.11
N THR A 30 3.27 -6.73 -8.16
CA THR A 30 3.61 -6.47 -9.56
C THR A 30 2.38 -6.19 -10.43
N THR A 31 1.17 -6.45 -9.93
CA THR A 31 -0.09 -6.19 -10.62
C THR A 31 -1.04 -5.32 -9.79
N ARG A 32 -2.04 -4.72 -10.44
CA ARG A 32 -3.10 -3.94 -9.77
C ARG A 32 -3.91 -4.79 -8.80
N GLU A 33 -4.19 -6.03 -9.17
CA GLU A 33 -4.91 -6.99 -8.33
C GLU A 33 -4.12 -7.34 -7.06
N GLN A 34 -2.82 -7.63 -7.20
CA GLN A 34 -1.94 -7.86 -6.06
C GLN A 34 -1.83 -6.62 -5.17
N LEU A 35 -1.81 -5.41 -5.76
CA LEU A 35 -1.80 -4.16 -5.00
C LEU A 35 -3.10 -3.99 -4.21
N LYS A 36 -4.26 -4.31 -4.82
CA LYS A 36 -5.57 -4.26 -4.18
C LYS A 36 -5.67 -5.22 -3.00
N GLU A 37 -5.24 -6.47 -3.20
CA GLU A 37 -5.22 -7.50 -2.15
C GLU A 37 -4.29 -7.11 -1.00
N TRP A 38 -3.08 -6.63 -1.34
CA TRP A 38 -2.12 -6.17 -0.35
C TRP A 38 -2.68 -4.99 0.45
N ALA A 39 -3.26 -3.99 -0.22
CA ALA A 39 -3.87 -2.83 0.42
C ALA A 39 -5.01 -3.22 1.36
N ALA A 40 -5.89 -4.13 0.94
CA ALA A 40 -6.98 -4.63 1.78
C ALA A 40 -6.47 -5.33 3.05
N ARG A 41 -5.36 -6.08 2.92
CA ARG A 41 -4.79 -6.83 4.04
C ARG A 41 -4.00 -5.97 5.03
N TYR A 42 -3.24 -4.99 4.53
CA TYR A 42 -2.23 -4.29 5.34
C TYR A 42 -2.50 -2.81 5.57
N LEU A 43 -3.37 -2.17 4.78
CA LEU A 43 -3.78 -0.77 5.00
C LEU A 43 -5.09 -0.65 5.77
N THR A 44 -5.67 -1.76 6.22
CA THR A 44 -6.79 -1.71 7.15
C THR A 44 -6.33 -1.13 8.50
N ALA A 45 -7.09 -0.15 9.00
CA ALA A 45 -6.81 0.47 10.28
C ALA A 45 -7.07 -0.51 11.42
N LEU A 46 -6.12 -0.62 12.34
CA LEU A 46 -6.24 -1.40 13.56
C LEU A 46 -6.71 -0.50 14.73
N PRO A 47 -7.38 -1.06 15.75
CA PRO A 47 -7.84 -0.29 16.91
C PRO A 47 -6.71 0.47 17.62
N ASP A 48 -5.52 -0.14 17.67
CA ASP A 48 -4.33 0.39 18.35
C ASP A 48 -3.48 1.32 17.47
N ASP A 49 -3.84 1.51 16.20
CA ASP A 49 -3.13 2.47 15.35
C ASP A 49 -3.27 3.89 15.92
N ALA A 50 -2.15 4.61 15.99
CA ALA A 50 -2.16 6.05 16.24
C ALA A 50 -3.07 6.76 15.22
N ARG A 51 -3.67 7.88 15.62
CA ARG A 51 -4.62 8.61 14.77
C ARG A 51 -4.02 8.98 13.41
N GLU A 52 -2.78 9.46 13.42
CA GLU A 52 -2.03 9.86 12.24
C GLU A 52 -1.81 8.67 11.30
N ILE A 53 -1.51 7.49 11.84
CA ILE A 53 -1.34 6.25 11.05
C ILE A 53 -2.65 5.85 10.38
N ARG A 54 -3.78 5.97 11.09
CA ARG A 54 -5.10 5.69 10.51
C ARG A 54 -5.43 6.65 9.37
N GLU A 55 -5.15 7.93 9.52
CA GLU A 55 -5.37 8.94 8.49
C GLU A 55 -4.48 8.68 7.25
N ILE A 56 -3.20 8.33 7.45
CA ILE A 56 -2.29 7.95 6.34
C ILE A 56 -2.79 6.70 5.62
N LYS A 57 -3.19 5.66 6.36
CA LYS A 57 -3.75 4.42 5.79
C LYS A 57 -5.00 4.71 4.96
N ALA A 58 -5.91 5.56 5.44
CA ALA A 58 -7.12 5.96 4.73
C ALA A 58 -6.82 6.74 3.44
N VAL A 59 -5.86 7.67 3.48
CA VAL A 59 -5.40 8.40 2.28
C VAL A 59 -4.82 7.42 1.26
N LEU A 60 -3.95 6.50 1.68
CA LEU A 60 -3.37 5.51 0.76
C LEU A 60 -4.45 4.61 0.15
N GLN A 61 -5.43 4.13 0.93
CA GLN A 61 -6.54 3.36 0.38
C GLN A 61 -7.35 4.12 -0.67
N ARG A 62 -7.48 5.45 -0.53
CA ARG A 62 -8.25 6.28 -1.47
C ARG A 62 -7.51 6.59 -2.76
N TYR A 63 -6.19 6.72 -2.70
CA TYR A 63 -5.37 7.19 -3.83
C TYR A 63 -4.48 6.11 -4.46
N LEU A 64 -4.42 4.91 -3.89
CA LEU A 64 -3.73 3.80 -4.53
C LEU A 64 -4.45 3.42 -5.84
N PRO A 65 -3.72 3.37 -6.96
CA PRO A 65 -4.32 3.15 -8.27
C PRO A 65 -4.43 1.64 -8.57
N PHE A 66 -5.23 0.95 -7.77
CA PHE A 66 -5.70 -0.40 -8.10
C PHE A 66 -6.81 -0.40 -9.14
#